data_AF-A0A8S1D288-F1
#
_entry.id   AF-A0A8S1D288-F1
#
_cell.length_a   1.000
_cell.length_b   1.000
_cell.length_c   1.000
_cell.angle_alpha   90.00
_cell.angle_beta   90.00
_cell.angle_gamma   90.00
#
_symmetry.space_group_name_H-M   'P 1'
#
loop_
_entity.id
_entity.type
_entity.pdbx_description
1 polymer ?
#
loop_
_entity_poly.entity_id
_entity_poly.type
_entity_poly.pdbx_seq_one_letter_code
_entity_poly.pdbx_strand_id
1 'polypeptide(L)'
;MVLQMAPKRAHLWGYGVPDALVTLTFDQISENTTVQESEIWELWLPPQEAGGPHILHFEHQELSGGPLTKVNVAGVLFGDVWLCLGEGNMEFFMGSLDNFEEEVNVASTFYGMRLFHVGRGEATEEVPEIGTNIEQQWTTPYEGVLEWYSAECLFFGQMLSNYFPARPIGLIEFAWTGTSLQSWMPKQVIEECQTREAENTHPSSGIHNAIMHPLSKFTVRGVLWDHGDSISESDAMNRSEFHCATRGLFDHWRATFADSTAGDLPIGLVQLGPDSSVAVAEGTAPVRIFQMELADPGLYPETAMDKIFTAATFDLVDNITSSKDLFTKMFQAKRDVAHRLFTSAKEVVFSNENSTNLRMEISKADKAQIILEFSGDIKLNGSHGFAYATSLDDGNWTEAVVVGGEGRRVLLEPPPIEAKVVGYAIHTTPCLHLQCAVYDSNGLPLYPRVLPLPSSSPSTTVALGSKQFTLLMTTVYLIISNSAN
;
A
#
# COMPACT_ATOMS: atom_id res chain seq x y z
N MET A 1 24.72 1.09 -3.24
CA MET A 1 23.41 0.47 -3.52
C MET A 1 22.96 -0.36 -2.32
N VAL A 2 21.67 -0.68 -2.22
CA VAL A 2 21.16 -1.68 -1.27
C VAL A 2 20.53 -2.82 -2.06
N LEU A 3 20.89 -4.04 -1.71
CA LEU A 3 20.32 -5.28 -2.23
C LEU A 3 19.48 -5.93 -1.13
N GLN A 4 18.43 -6.67 -1.50
CA GLN A 4 17.58 -7.32 -0.50
C GLN A 4 18.36 -8.36 0.31
N MET A 5 18.28 -8.24 1.64
CA MET A 5 18.87 -9.18 2.59
C MET A 5 18.06 -10.47 2.73
N ALA A 6 18.65 -11.43 3.45
CA ALA A 6 18.06 -12.68 3.87
C ALA A 6 16.69 -12.51 4.55
N PRO A 7 15.80 -13.52 4.46
CA PRO A 7 16.00 -14.84 3.86
C PRO A 7 15.89 -14.87 2.33
N LYS A 8 15.61 -13.73 1.69
CA LYS A 8 15.51 -13.62 0.24
C LYS A 8 16.89 -13.54 -0.41
N ARG A 9 16.93 -13.78 -1.71
CA ARG A 9 18.15 -13.77 -2.52
C ARG A 9 18.18 -12.50 -3.35
N ALA A 10 19.33 -11.82 -3.40
CA ALA A 10 19.51 -10.70 -4.29
C ALA A 10 19.75 -11.18 -5.72
N HIS A 11 18.99 -10.65 -6.66
CA HIS A 11 19.21 -10.83 -8.10
C HIS A 11 20.19 -9.78 -8.63
N LEU A 12 21.17 -10.22 -9.41
CA LEU A 12 22.15 -9.40 -10.09
C LEU A 12 22.13 -9.71 -11.58
N TRP A 13 22.21 -8.68 -12.40
CA TRP A 13 22.22 -8.83 -13.85
C TRP A 13 23.08 -7.76 -14.51
N GLY A 14 23.41 -7.98 -15.77
CA GLY A 14 24.11 -7.01 -16.59
C GLY A 14 24.28 -7.50 -18.02
N TYR A 15 25.10 -6.78 -18.79
CA TYR A 15 25.35 -7.07 -20.20
C TYR A 15 26.75 -7.65 -20.41
N GLY A 16 26.92 -8.43 -21.49
CA GLY A 16 28.22 -8.92 -21.91
C GLY A 16 28.19 -9.58 -23.29
N VAL A 17 29.34 -10.06 -23.73
CA VAL A 17 29.45 -10.88 -24.94
C VAL A 17 28.82 -12.25 -24.70
N PRO A 18 27.93 -12.76 -25.59
CA PRO A 18 27.33 -14.09 -25.47
C PRO A 18 28.35 -15.21 -25.23
N ASP A 19 27.96 -16.22 -24.46
CA ASP A 19 28.76 -17.37 -24.01
C ASP A 19 29.96 -17.05 -23.11
N ALA A 20 30.25 -15.77 -22.84
CA ALA A 20 31.32 -15.40 -21.92
C ALA A 20 30.99 -15.82 -20.48
N LEU A 21 32.01 -16.24 -19.74
CA LEU A 21 31.89 -16.57 -18.32
C LEU A 21 31.94 -15.28 -17.50
N VAL A 22 30.95 -15.07 -16.65
CA VAL A 22 30.92 -14.02 -15.63
C VAL A 22 31.13 -14.66 -14.27
N THR A 23 32.18 -14.26 -13.56
CA THR A 23 32.48 -14.70 -12.21
C THR A 23 32.32 -13.53 -11.24
N LEU A 24 31.53 -13.72 -10.20
CA LEU A 24 31.34 -12.78 -9.11
C LEU A 24 32.03 -13.31 -7.85
N THR A 25 32.86 -12.48 -7.23
CA THR A 25 33.44 -12.76 -5.91
C THR A 25 33.25 -11.59 -4.96
N PHE A 26 32.95 -11.89 -3.69
CA PHE A 26 33.02 -10.94 -2.58
C PHE A 26 33.13 -11.71 -1.26
N ASP A 27 33.89 -11.20 -0.31
CA ASP A 27 34.19 -11.89 0.95
C ASP A 27 34.62 -13.36 0.76
N GLN A 28 33.75 -14.32 1.12
CA GLN A 28 33.96 -15.76 0.96
C GLN A 28 33.01 -16.38 -0.08
N ILE A 29 32.27 -15.56 -0.81
CA ILE A 29 31.28 -15.97 -1.81
C ILE A 29 31.90 -15.89 -3.20
N SER A 30 31.69 -16.94 -3.98
CA SER A 30 32.10 -17.04 -5.37
C SER A 30 30.99 -17.72 -6.15
N GLU A 31 30.38 -16.98 -7.07
CA GLU A 31 29.30 -17.45 -7.95
C GLU A 31 29.72 -17.20 -9.40
N ASN A 32 29.18 -17.99 -10.33
CA ASN A 32 29.40 -17.75 -11.75
C ASN A 32 28.13 -17.98 -12.57
N THR A 33 28.13 -17.39 -13.75
CA THR A 33 27.06 -17.52 -14.74
C THR A 33 27.66 -17.32 -16.13
N THR A 34 26.90 -17.60 -17.17
CA THR A 34 27.30 -17.34 -18.57
C THR A 34 26.37 -16.31 -19.17
N VAL A 35 26.91 -15.43 -20.00
CA VAL A 35 26.09 -14.47 -20.76
C VAL A 35 25.23 -15.22 -21.77
N GLN A 36 23.93 -14.92 -21.77
CA GLN A 36 22.95 -15.53 -22.66
C GLN A 36 23.07 -14.97 -24.09
N GLU A 37 22.39 -15.60 -25.06
CA GLU A 37 22.31 -15.10 -26.45
C GLU A 37 21.68 -13.70 -26.54
N SER A 38 20.85 -13.31 -25.56
CA SER A 38 20.27 -11.98 -25.40
C SER A 38 21.26 -10.90 -24.95
N GLU A 39 22.55 -11.24 -24.84
CA GLU A 39 23.63 -10.40 -24.30
C GLU A 39 23.49 -10.07 -22.80
N ILE A 40 22.51 -10.67 -22.11
CA ILE A 40 22.25 -10.47 -20.69
C ILE A 40 22.81 -11.65 -19.90
N TRP A 41 23.46 -11.37 -18.77
CA TRP A 41 23.75 -12.36 -17.74
C TRP A 41 22.93 -12.08 -16.50
N GLU A 42 22.57 -13.15 -15.79
CA GLU A 42 21.79 -13.12 -14.55
C GLU A 42 22.42 -14.06 -13.53
N LEU A 43 22.41 -13.64 -12.27
CA LEU A 43 23.03 -14.35 -11.16
C LEU A 43 22.27 -14.06 -9.87
N TRP A 44 21.96 -15.12 -9.12
CA TRP A 44 21.28 -15.00 -7.84
C TRP A 44 22.25 -15.29 -6.70
N LEU A 45 22.47 -14.32 -5.84
CA LEU A 45 23.30 -14.52 -4.66
C LEU A 45 22.65 -15.50 -3.67
N PRO A 46 23.43 -16.28 -2.90
CA PRO A 46 22.90 -16.89 -1.69
C PRO A 46 22.36 -15.79 -0.75
N PRO A 47 21.36 -16.07 0.11
CA PRO A 47 20.84 -15.07 1.04
C PRO A 47 21.96 -14.48 1.91
N GLN A 48 21.98 -13.15 2.03
CA GLN A 48 23.01 -12.41 2.78
C GLN A 48 22.40 -11.74 4.01
N GLU A 49 23.07 -11.81 5.14
CA GLU A 49 22.66 -11.08 6.34
C GLU A 49 22.73 -9.57 6.13
N ALA A 50 21.96 -8.82 6.93
CA ALA A 50 21.95 -7.36 6.87
C ALA A 50 23.35 -6.79 7.14
N GLY A 51 23.80 -5.83 6.33
CA GLY A 51 25.07 -5.14 6.58
C GLY A 51 25.83 -4.69 5.34
N GLY A 52 27.15 -4.70 5.46
CA GLY A 52 28.09 -4.10 4.52
C GLY A 52 28.77 -2.84 5.11
N PRO A 53 29.42 -2.01 4.28
CA PRO A 53 29.51 -2.13 2.82
C PRO A 53 30.46 -3.24 2.37
N HIS A 54 30.06 -3.94 1.30
CA HIS A 54 30.88 -4.90 0.56
C HIS A 54 31.40 -4.30 -0.74
N ILE A 55 32.38 -4.98 -1.34
CA ILE A 55 32.85 -4.72 -2.70
C ILE A 55 32.60 -6.00 -3.51
N LEU A 56 31.78 -5.90 -4.55
CA LEU A 56 31.54 -6.99 -5.49
C LEU A 56 32.57 -6.91 -6.63
N HIS A 57 33.28 -8.01 -6.87
CA HIS A 57 34.28 -8.13 -7.91
C HIS A 57 33.74 -9.02 -9.03
N PHE A 58 33.54 -8.44 -10.21
CA PHE A 58 33.13 -9.15 -11.42
C PHE A 58 34.31 -9.36 -12.35
N GLU A 59 34.42 -10.56 -12.88
CA GLU A 59 35.34 -10.92 -13.96
C GLU A 59 34.53 -11.46 -15.15
N HIS A 60 34.76 -10.90 -16.33
CA HIS A 60 34.16 -11.32 -17.60
C HIS A 60 35.24 -11.88 -18.51
N GLN A 61 35.06 -13.12 -18.95
CA GLN A 61 36.01 -13.87 -19.78
C GLN A 61 35.31 -14.50 -20.98
N GLU A 62 35.64 -14.04 -22.18
CA GLU A 62 35.18 -14.65 -23.42
C GLU A 62 35.86 -16.01 -23.67
N LEU A 63 35.09 -17.00 -24.13
CA LEU A 63 35.60 -18.34 -24.48
C LEU A 63 36.55 -18.32 -25.70
N SER A 64 36.43 -17.32 -26.56
CA SER A 64 37.27 -17.07 -27.73
C SER A 64 38.72 -16.70 -27.37
N GLY A 65 39.04 -16.52 -26.08
CA GLY A 65 40.33 -16.01 -25.62
C GLY A 65 40.42 -14.48 -25.66
N GLY A 66 39.29 -13.78 -25.63
CA GLY A 66 39.21 -12.33 -25.45
C GLY A 66 39.80 -11.84 -24.11
N PRO A 67 39.98 -10.52 -23.95
CA PRO A 67 40.60 -9.95 -22.75
C PRO A 67 39.73 -10.17 -21.50
N LEU A 68 40.37 -10.57 -20.39
CA LEU A 68 39.73 -10.61 -19.08
C LEU A 68 39.35 -9.18 -18.65
N THR A 69 38.05 -8.90 -18.55
CA THR A 69 37.53 -7.61 -18.08
C THR A 69 37.16 -7.72 -16.61
N LYS A 70 37.56 -6.73 -15.79
CA LYS A 70 37.24 -6.70 -14.36
C LYS A 70 36.47 -5.44 -14.00
N VAL A 71 35.40 -5.60 -13.22
CA VAL A 71 34.57 -4.50 -12.70
C VAL A 71 34.42 -4.65 -11.20
N ASN A 72 34.65 -3.56 -10.46
CA ASN A 72 34.45 -3.53 -9.01
C ASN A 72 33.29 -2.60 -8.67
N VAL A 73 32.30 -3.14 -7.96
CA VAL A 73 31.16 -2.36 -7.46
C VAL A 73 31.29 -2.24 -5.95
N ALA A 74 31.67 -1.06 -5.48
CA ALA A 74 31.87 -0.77 -4.06
C ALA A 74 30.62 -0.17 -3.40
N GLY A 75 30.55 -0.23 -2.06
CA GLY A 75 29.44 0.39 -1.32
C GLY A 75 28.12 -0.37 -1.47
N VAL A 76 28.20 -1.70 -1.60
CA VAL A 76 27.04 -2.59 -1.68
C VAL A 76 26.61 -2.97 -0.27
N LEU A 77 25.36 -2.67 0.06
CA LEU A 77 24.74 -3.00 1.34
C LEU A 77 23.69 -4.09 1.13
N PHE A 78 23.49 -4.97 2.12
CA PHE A 78 22.36 -5.89 2.16
C PHE A 78 21.36 -5.40 3.21
N GLY A 79 20.11 -5.17 2.82
CA GLY A 79 19.09 -4.55 3.65
C GLY A 79 17.68 -4.75 3.13
N ASP A 80 16.74 -3.92 3.58
CA ASP A 80 15.36 -3.95 3.07
C ASP A 80 15.19 -2.98 1.91
N VAL A 81 14.75 -3.48 0.76
CA VAL A 81 14.52 -2.69 -0.46
C VAL A 81 13.03 -2.49 -0.66
N TRP A 82 12.58 -1.24 -0.81
CA TRP A 82 11.17 -0.89 -1.00
C TRP A 82 10.98 -0.13 -2.31
N LEU A 83 9.86 -0.42 -2.99
CA LEU A 83 9.39 0.40 -4.10
C LEU A 83 8.41 1.44 -3.56
N CYS A 84 8.59 2.70 -3.92
CA CYS A 84 7.67 3.80 -3.65
C CYS A 84 7.07 4.24 -4.98
N LEU A 85 5.80 3.91 -5.21
CA LEU A 85 5.13 4.03 -6.49
C LEU A 85 3.86 4.87 -6.36
N GLY A 86 3.53 5.67 -7.37
CA GLY A 86 2.29 6.43 -7.36
C GLY A 86 2.24 7.61 -8.31
N GLU A 87 1.39 8.58 -7.99
CA GLU A 87 1.26 9.84 -8.75
C GLU A 87 1.60 11.06 -7.90
N GLY A 88 0.88 12.18 -8.03
CA GLY A 88 1.24 13.48 -7.46
C GLY A 88 1.46 13.50 -5.95
N ASN A 89 0.70 12.70 -5.19
CA ASN A 89 0.93 12.58 -3.76
C ASN A 89 2.26 11.84 -3.45
N MET A 90 2.60 10.76 -4.16
CA MET A 90 3.92 10.12 -4.05
C MET A 90 5.03 11.02 -4.60
N GLU A 91 4.77 11.77 -5.67
CA GLU A 91 5.69 12.70 -6.34
C GLU A 91 5.90 14.01 -5.55
N PHE A 92 5.30 14.16 -4.38
CA PHE A 92 5.48 15.36 -3.57
C PHE A 92 6.93 15.45 -3.06
N PHE A 93 7.71 16.37 -3.63
CA PHE A 93 9.15 16.47 -3.39
C PHE A 93 9.50 17.11 -2.04
N MET A 94 10.59 16.63 -1.41
CA MET A 94 11.12 17.25 -0.19
C MET A 94 11.53 18.71 -0.39
N GLY A 95 11.97 19.11 -1.60
CA GLY A 95 12.30 20.51 -1.91
C GLY A 95 11.11 21.47 -1.78
N SER A 96 9.88 20.95 -1.73
CA SER A 96 8.66 21.74 -1.50
C SER A 96 8.38 22.02 -0.02
N LEU A 97 9.22 21.53 0.89
CA LEU A 97 9.04 21.67 2.34
C LEU A 97 9.60 22.98 2.87
N ASP A 98 8.83 23.65 3.73
CA ASP A 98 9.25 24.89 4.41
C ASP A 98 10.55 24.68 5.24
N ASN A 99 10.77 23.47 5.78
CA ASN A 99 11.91 23.12 6.61
C ASN A 99 12.91 22.18 5.91
N PHE A 100 12.97 22.22 4.57
CA PHE A 100 13.81 21.33 3.75
C PHE A 100 15.26 21.19 4.27
N GLU A 101 15.93 22.29 4.63
CA GLU A 101 17.32 22.26 5.13
C GLU A 101 17.47 21.41 6.41
N GLU A 102 16.50 21.49 7.32
CA GLU A 102 16.49 20.67 8.55
C GLU A 102 16.32 19.19 8.22
N GLU A 103 15.43 18.88 7.27
CA GLU A 103 15.19 17.50 6.82
C GLU A 103 16.39 16.91 6.08
N VAL A 104 17.10 17.70 5.28
CA VAL A 104 18.36 17.29 4.63
C VAL A 104 19.39 16.92 5.69
N ASN A 105 19.54 17.76 6.72
CA ASN A 105 20.45 17.49 7.83
C ASN A 105 20.09 16.19 8.54
N VAL A 106 18.82 15.97 8.87
CA VAL A 106 18.34 14.71 9.47
C VAL A 106 18.60 13.52 8.55
N ALA A 107 18.19 13.60 7.28
CA ALA A 107 18.33 12.53 6.29
C ALA A 107 19.80 12.12 6.07
N SER A 108 20.73 13.08 6.10
CA SER A 108 22.16 12.83 5.92
C SER A 108 22.80 11.98 7.03
N THR A 109 22.14 11.85 8.18
CA THR A 109 22.62 11.01 9.30
C THR A 109 22.35 9.51 9.08
N PHE A 110 21.48 9.15 8.13
CA PHE A 110 21.12 7.76 7.84
C PHE A 110 22.12 7.11 6.87
N TYR A 111 23.33 6.81 7.35
CA TYR A 111 24.41 6.23 6.54
C TYR A 111 24.09 4.86 5.91
N GLY A 112 23.11 4.14 6.44
CA GLY A 112 22.61 2.87 5.90
C GLY A 112 21.52 3.02 4.84
N MET A 113 20.99 4.23 4.62
CA MET A 113 19.93 4.48 3.65
C MET A 113 20.52 4.76 2.26
N ARG A 114 19.92 4.21 1.21
CA ARG A 114 20.23 4.56 -0.18
C ARG A 114 18.96 4.86 -0.95
N LEU A 115 19.03 5.89 -1.79
CA LEU A 115 17.95 6.36 -2.64
C LEU A 115 18.27 6.02 -4.10
N PHE A 116 17.26 5.61 -4.84
CA PHE A 116 17.26 5.40 -6.28
C PHE A 116 15.99 6.04 -6.85
N HIS A 117 16.12 6.80 -7.92
CA HIS A 117 14.98 7.48 -8.55
C HIS A 117 14.94 7.11 -10.03
N VAL A 118 13.76 6.65 -10.43
CA VAL A 118 13.42 6.37 -11.81
C VAL A 118 12.63 7.56 -12.36
N GLY A 119 13.14 8.14 -13.43
CA GLY A 119 12.47 9.17 -14.20
C GLY A 119 11.32 8.62 -15.04
N ARG A 120 10.51 9.57 -15.49
CA ARG A 120 9.28 9.34 -16.25
C ARG A 120 9.59 8.63 -17.57
N GLY A 121 8.83 7.57 -17.91
CA GLY A 121 9.04 6.79 -19.12
C GLY A 121 7.83 5.95 -19.51
N GLU A 122 7.63 5.77 -20.81
CA GLU A 122 6.56 4.95 -21.36
C GLU A 122 7.04 4.17 -22.59
N ALA A 123 6.48 2.98 -22.79
CA ALA A 123 6.79 2.13 -23.93
C ALA A 123 5.53 1.38 -24.38
N THR A 124 5.40 1.17 -25.68
CA THR A 124 4.29 0.39 -26.24
C THR A 124 4.44 -1.11 -25.99
N GLU A 125 5.66 -1.58 -25.73
CA GLU A 125 6.02 -2.97 -25.45
C GLU A 125 6.99 -3.02 -24.27
N GLU A 126 6.98 -4.13 -23.54
CA GLU A 126 7.84 -4.37 -22.38
C GLU A 126 9.33 -4.18 -22.74
N VAL A 127 10.02 -3.32 -21.98
CA VAL A 127 11.46 -3.08 -22.17
C VAL A 127 12.27 -3.93 -21.19
N PRO A 128 13.47 -4.41 -21.58
CA PRO A 128 14.26 -5.30 -20.74
C PRO A 128 14.99 -4.60 -19.59
N GLU A 129 15.12 -3.27 -19.63
CA GLU A 129 15.76 -2.46 -18.60
C GLU A 129 15.23 -1.02 -18.54
N ILE A 130 15.45 -0.34 -17.41
CA ILE A 130 15.06 1.06 -17.22
C ILE A 130 15.92 2.01 -18.08
N GLY A 131 17.20 1.68 -18.28
CA GLY A 131 18.11 2.41 -19.16
C GLY A 131 18.24 3.90 -18.85
N THR A 132 17.99 4.73 -19.86
CA THR A 132 18.14 6.20 -19.77
C THR A 132 17.13 6.85 -18.83
N ASN A 133 16.11 6.13 -18.36
CA ASN A 133 15.13 6.63 -17.42
C ASN A 133 15.63 6.60 -15.98
N ILE A 134 16.88 6.19 -15.70
CA ILE A 134 17.46 6.34 -14.35
C ILE A 134 17.95 7.79 -14.17
N GLU A 135 17.22 8.62 -13.42
CA GLU A 135 17.67 9.99 -13.10
C GLU A 135 18.61 10.00 -11.88
N GLN A 136 18.38 9.10 -10.90
CA GLN A 136 19.31 8.91 -9.79
C GLN A 136 19.72 7.45 -9.64
N GLN A 137 21.01 7.19 -9.90
CA GLN A 137 21.64 5.96 -9.44
C GLN A 137 21.74 5.94 -7.91
N TRP A 138 21.86 4.75 -7.33
CA TRP A 138 21.96 4.53 -5.89
C TRP A 138 22.93 5.50 -5.18
N THR A 139 22.39 6.33 -4.29
CA THR A 139 23.17 7.32 -3.53
C THR A 139 22.75 7.39 -2.08
N THR A 140 23.61 7.92 -1.20
CA THR A 140 23.18 8.34 0.15
C THR A 140 22.25 9.54 0.06
N PRO A 141 21.40 9.81 1.06
CA PRO A 141 20.62 11.04 1.10
C PRO A 141 21.55 12.26 1.18
N TYR A 142 21.39 13.21 0.26
CA TYR A 142 22.07 14.51 0.26
C TYR A 142 21.15 15.56 -0.36
N GLU A 143 21.42 16.84 -0.10
CA GLU A 143 20.57 17.96 -0.52
C GLU A 143 20.10 17.87 -1.99
N GLY A 144 21.05 17.69 -2.91
CA GLY A 144 20.76 17.70 -4.34
C GLY A 144 19.93 16.53 -4.86
N VAL A 145 19.87 15.36 -4.19
CA VAL A 145 18.89 14.30 -4.56
C VAL A 145 17.56 14.57 -3.87
N LEU A 146 17.58 15.05 -2.63
CA LEU A 146 16.37 15.23 -1.83
C LEU A 146 15.47 16.32 -2.41
N GLU A 147 16.02 17.35 -3.07
CA GLU A 147 15.24 18.44 -3.67
C GLU A 147 14.07 17.95 -4.55
N TRP A 148 14.23 16.80 -5.23
CA TRP A 148 13.26 16.19 -6.14
C TRP A 148 12.92 14.74 -5.76
N TYR A 149 13.20 14.32 -4.53
CA TYR A 149 12.84 12.98 -4.05
C TYR A 149 11.52 13.01 -3.27
N SER A 150 10.72 11.94 -3.40
CA SER A 150 9.46 11.79 -2.67
C SER A 150 9.62 11.94 -1.15
N ALA A 151 8.85 12.87 -0.57
CA ALA A 151 8.85 13.11 0.86
C ALA A 151 8.28 11.93 1.66
N GLU A 152 7.19 11.35 1.17
CA GLU A 152 6.57 10.18 1.78
C GLU A 152 7.51 8.99 1.82
N CYS A 153 8.15 8.69 0.67
CA CYS A 153 9.09 7.59 0.55
C CYS A 153 10.27 7.77 1.52
N LEU A 154 10.84 8.98 1.58
CA LEU A 154 11.95 9.28 2.48
C LEU A 154 11.55 9.10 3.95
N PHE A 155 10.42 9.69 4.38
CA PHE A 155 9.98 9.62 5.77
C PHE A 155 9.70 8.18 6.20
N PHE A 156 9.10 7.36 5.33
CA PHE A 156 8.91 5.94 5.59
C PHE A 156 10.25 5.22 5.79
N GLY A 157 11.25 5.48 4.92
CA GLY A 157 12.59 4.91 5.06
C GLY A 157 13.34 5.38 6.31
N GLN A 158 13.16 6.63 6.73
CA GLN A 158 13.70 7.14 8.00
C GLN A 158 13.10 6.40 9.20
N MET A 159 11.78 6.17 9.19
CA MET A 159 11.10 5.41 10.25
C MET A 159 11.58 3.96 10.31
N LEU A 160 11.73 3.30 9.16
CA LEU A 160 12.32 1.96 9.08
C LEU A 160 13.76 1.95 9.60
N SER A 161 14.58 2.92 9.21
CA SER A 161 15.99 3.01 9.64
C SER A 161 16.10 3.23 11.15
N ASN A 162 15.22 4.05 11.74
CA ASN A 162 15.16 4.26 13.18
C ASN A 162 14.70 3.00 13.92
N TYR A 163 13.73 2.27 13.37
CA TYR A 163 13.21 1.05 13.98
C TYR A 163 14.18 -0.13 13.84
N PHE A 164 14.96 -0.17 12.75
CA PHE A 164 15.98 -1.17 12.50
C PHE A 164 17.37 -0.53 12.21
N PRO A 165 18.06 0.03 13.21
CA PRO A 165 19.33 0.75 13.00
C PRO A 165 20.45 -0.10 12.36
N ALA A 166 20.37 -1.42 12.49
CA ALA A 166 21.33 -2.36 11.92
C ALA A 166 20.99 -2.81 10.48
N ARG A 167 19.80 -2.47 9.96
CA ARG A 167 19.38 -2.85 8.61
C ARG A 167 19.52 -1.66 7.66
N PRO A 168 20.38 -1.76 6.64
CA PRO A 168 20.35 -0.82 5.52
C PRO A 168 18.96 -0.75 4.89
N ILE A 169 18.56 0.42 4.39
CA ILE A 169 17.26 0.64 3.74
C ILE A 169 17.51 1.17 2.32
N GLY A 170 16.99 0.46 1.32
CA GLY A 170 16.99 0.89 -0.07
C GLY A 170 15.61 1.38 -0.46
N LEU A 171 15.51 2.58 -1.01
CA LEU A 171 14.27 3.13 -1.54
C LEU A 171 14.42 3.34 -3.04
N ILE A 172 13.55 2.71 -3.82
CA ILE A 172 13.43 2.90 -5.25
C ILE A 172 12.13 3.65 -5.47
N GLU A 173 12.22 4.87 -5.98
CA GLU A 173 11.06 5.72 -6.18
C GLU A 173 10.77 5.92 -7.66
N PHE A 174 9.49 5.83 -8.00
CA PHE A 174 8.94 6.19 -9.29
C PHE A 174 7.52 6.74 -9.08
N ALA A 175 7.32 8.02 -9.34
CA ALA A 175 6.00 8.62 -9.34
C ALA A 175 5.79 9.53 -10.54
N TRP A 176 4.55 9.60 -11.03
CA TRP A 176 4.20 10.49 -12.14
C TRP A 176 2.77 10.99 -12.00
N THR A 177 2.63 12.28 -11.67
CA THR A 177 1.34 12.98 -11.57
C THR A 177 0.50 12.86 -12.84
N GLY A 178 -0.80 12.55 -12.66
CA GLY A 178 -1.78 12.54 -13.75
C GLY A 178 -1.84 11.24 -14.54
N THR A 179 -1.14 10.20 -14.09
CA THR A 179 -1.14 8.88 -14.73
C THR A 179 -2.38 8.10 -14.35
N SER A 180 -3.03 7.48 -15.33
CA SER A 180 -4.19 6.61 -15.10
C SER A 180 -3.77 5.24 -14.57
N LEU A 181 -4.64 4.55 -13.82
CA LEU A 181 -4.37 3.19 -13.33
C LEU A 181 -4.00 2.23 -14.49
N GLN A 182 -4.64 2.39 -15.65
CA GLN A 182 -4.45 1.59 -16.87
C GLN A 182 -3.02 1.69 -17.41
N SER A 183 -2.34 2.82 -17.24
CA SER A 183 -0.94 2.96 -17.68
C SER A 183 0.03 2.06 -16.89
N TRP A 184 -0.30 1.75 -15.62
CA TRP A 184 0.48 0.90 -14.72
C TRP A 184 0.16 -0.60 -14.84
N MET A 185 -1.00 -0.91 -15.44
CA MET A 185 -1.49 -2.28 -15.58
C MET A 185 -0.86 -2.99 -16.79
N PRO A 186 -0.51 -4.28 -16.66
CA PRO A 186 -0.19 -5.08 -17.82
C PRO A 186 -1.44 -5.21 -18.71
N LYS A 187 -1.22 -5.37 -20.02
CA LYS A 187 -2.30 -5.43 -21.02
C LYS A 187 -3.36 -6.49 -20.68
N GLN A 188 -2.93 -7.65 -20.18
CA GLN A 188 -3.81 -8.75 -19.78
C GLN A 188 -4.87 -8.30 -18.77
N VAL A 189 -4.49 -7.54 -17.73
CA VAL A 189 -5.44 -7.15 -16.67
C VAL A 189 -6.45 -6.12 -17.21
N ILE A 190 -6.02 -5.22 -18.10
CA ILE A 190 -6.90 -4.25 -18.77
C ILE A 190 -7.98 -5.00 -19.57
N GLU A 191 -7.59 -6.03 -20.31
CA GLU A 191 -8.50 -6.86 -21.11
C GLU A 191 -9.46 -7.68 -20.23
N GLU A 192 -8.97 -8.30 -19.16
CA GLU A 192 -9.77 -9.11 -18.24
C GLU A 192 -10.80 -8.29 -17.47
N CYS A 193 -10.40 -7.11 -16.99
CA CYS A 193 -11.28 -6.21 -16.24
C CYS A 193 -12.08 -5.25 -17.12
N GLN A 194 -11.88 -5.29 -18.45
CA GLN A 194 -12.56 -4.44 -19.42
C GLN A 194 -12.49 -2.94 -19.06
N THR A 195 -11.36 -2.51 -18.49
CA THR A 195 -11.18 -1.12 -18.08
C THR A 195 -11.14 -0.24 -19.33
N ARG A 196 -11.91 0.86 -19.32
CA ARG A 196 -11.89 1.82 -20.43
C ARG A 196 -10.53 2.47 -20.53
N GLU A 197 -10.10 2.79 -21.75
CA GLU A 197 -8.94 3.67 -21.92
C GLU A 197 -9.28 5.03 -21.32
N ALA A 198 -8.40 5.54 -20.47
CA ALA A 198 -8.56 6.88 -19.91
C ALA A 198 -8.49 7.92 -21.04
N GLU A 199 -9.37 8.92 -21.02
CA GLU A 199 -9.41 9.96 -22.06
C GLU A 199 -8.14 10.85 -22.05
N ASN A 200 -7.27 10.73 -21.04
CA ASN A 200 -6.10 11.59 -20.82
C ASN A 200 -4.74 10.87 -20.94
N THR A 201 -4.01 11.31 -21.97
CA THR A 201 -2.55 11.43 -22.20
C THR A 201 -1.57 10.26 -22.03
N HIS A 202 -1.88 9.16 -21.34
CA HIS A 202 -0.95 8.03 -21.16
C HIS A 202 -1.46 6.77 -21.88
N PRO A 203 -0.66 6.09 -22.73
CA PRO A 203 -1.05 4.83 -23.33
C PRO A 203 -1.26 3.77 -22.25
N SER A 204 -2.32 2.97 -22.42
CA SER A 204 -2.56 1.75 -21.65
C SER A 204 -1.30 0.88 -21.60
N SER A 205 -0.93 0.40 -20.41
CA SER A 205 0.31 -0.35 -20.15
C SER A 205 1.63 0.39 -20.42
N GLY A 206 1.62 1.68 -20.79
CA GLY A 206 2.82 2.43 -21.15
C GLY A 206 3.89 2.44 -20.06
N ILE A 207 3.47 2.74 -18.83
CA ILE A 207 4.34 2.78 -17.65
C ILE A 207 4.67 1.36 -17.19
N HIS A 208 3.70 0.44 -17.27
CA HIS A 208 3.96 -0.97 -16.99
C HIS A 208 5.16 -1.47 -17.79
N ASN A 209 5.10 -1.27 -19.10
CA ASN A 209 6.08 -1.74 -20.05
C ASN A 209 7.46 -1.10 -19.86
N ALA A 210 7.50 0.22 -19.65
CA ALA A 210 8.75 0.97 -19.54
C ALA A 210 9.43 0.86 -18.17
N ILE A 211 8.64 0.72 -17.10
CA ILE A 211 9.12 0.93 -15.72
C ILE A 211 8.87 -0.30 -14.86
N MET A 212 7.62 -0.76 -14.76
CA MET A 212 7.29 -1.86 -13.85
C MET A 212 7.90 -3.20 -14.29
N HIS A 213 7.84 -3.49 -15.59
CA HIS A 213 8.43 -4.69 -16.16
C HIS A 213 9.95 -4.77 -15.87
N PRO A 214 10.79 -3.76 -16.16
CA PRO A 214 12.20 -3.84 -15.81
C PRO A 214 12.50 -3.76 -14.30
N LEU A 215 11.63 -3.11 -13.50
CA LEU A 215 11.76 -3.13 -12.03
C LEU A 215 11.56 -4.53 -11.43
N SER A 216 10.89 -5.45 -12.14
CA SER A 216 10.74 -6.86 -11.71
C SER A 216 12.04 -7.57 -11.39
N LYS A 217 13.16 -7.12 -11.99
CA LYS A 217 14.49 -7.69 -11.76
C LYS A 217 15.03 -7.41 -10.36
N PHE A 218 14.50 -6.39 -9.66
CA PHE A 218 14.88 -6.11 -8.29
C PHE A 218 14.22 -7.08 -7.32
N THR A 219 15.00 -7.49 -6.31
CA THR A 219 14.46 -8.16 -5.13
C THR A 219 14.01 -7.12 -4.12
N VAL A 220 12.75 -7.19 -3.69
CA VAL A 220 12.14 -6.18 -2.82
C VAL A 220 11.46 -6.80 -1.60
N ARG A 221 11.35 -6.01 -0.53
CA ARG A 221 10.61 -6.32 0.70
C ARG A 221 9.12 -6.03 0.54
N GLY A 222 8.76 -4.99 -0.19
CA GLY A 222 7.38 -4.52 -0.35
C GLY A 222 7.26 -3.29 -1.24
N VAL A 223 6.01 -2.87 -1.47
CA VAL A 223 5.64 -1.71 -2.28
C VAL A 223 4.85 -0.73 -1.43
N LEU A 224 5.09 0.57 -1.59
CA LEU A 224 4.18 1.64 -1.21
C LEU A 224 3.49 2.15 -2.47
N TRP A 225 2.17 2.34 -2.40
CA TRP A 225 1.31 2.71 -3.51
C TRP A 225 0.39 3.86 -3.08
N ASP A 226 0.68 5.06 -3.61
CA ASP A 226 -0.11 6.27 -3.39
C ASP A 226 -0.60 6.82 -4.74
N HIS A 227 -1.78 6.33 -5.15
CA HIS A 227 -2.39 6.58 -6.45
C HIS A 227 -3.91 6.61 -6.35
N GLY A 228 -4.55 7.41 -7.19
CA GLY A 228 -6.00 7.45 -7.40
C GLY A 228 -6.62 8.85 -7.50
N ASP A 229 -5.85 9.93 -7.32
CA ASP A 229 -6.27 11.32 -7.53
C ASP A 229 -6.72 11.57 -8.98
N SER A 230 -6.07 10.92 -9.95
CA SER A 230 -6.44 11.00 -11.37
C SER A 230 -7.65 10.14 -11.75
N ILE A 231 -8.15 9.30 -10.83
CA ILE A 231 -9.43 8.62 -10.97
C ILE A 231 -10.53 9.66 -10.68
N SER A 232 -10.62 10.68 -11.53
CA SER A 232 -11.61 11.75 -11.40
C SER A 232 -13.01 11.23 -11.68
N GLU A 233 -14.02 11.85 -11.07
CA GLU A 233 -15.45 11.49 -11.14
C GLU A 233 -16.02 11.25 -12.56
N SER A 234 -15.32 11.68 -13.61
CA SER A 234 -15.64 11.43 -15.03
C SER A 234 -15.32 10.01 -15.52
N ASP A 235 -14.39 9.31 -14.89
CA ASP A 235 -13.96 7.93 -15.20
C ASP A 235 -14.37 6.95 -14.10
N ALA A 236 -15.25 7.37 -13.18
CA ALA A 236 -15.57 6.68 -11.93
C ALA A 236 -15.87 5.19 -12.15
N MET A 237 -14.84 4.39 -11.93
CA MET A 237 -14.95 2.94 -11.87
C MET A 237 -15.97 2.63 -10.81
N ASN A 238 -17.00 1.84 -11.15
CA ASN A 238 -17.85 1.31 -10.10
C ASN A 238 -17.01 0.39 -9.19
N ARG A 239 -17.54 0.06 -8.02
CA ARG A 239 -16.87 -0.79 -7.03
C ARG A 239 -16.22 -2.04 -7.65
N SER A 240 -16.99 -2.80 -8.43
CA SER A 240 -16.53 -4.04 -9.05
C SER A 240 -15.41 -3.80 -10.06
N GLU A 241 -15.51 -2.74 -10.87
CA GLU A 241 -14.47 -2.34 -11.82
C GLU A 241 -13.18 -1.98 -11.08
N PHE A 242 -13.29 -1.12 -10.04
CA PHE A 242 -12.15 -0.69 -9.22
C PHE A 242 -11.44 -1.89 -8.59
N HIS A 243 -12.20 -2.79 -7.97
CA HIS A 243 -11.62 -3.98 -7.33
C HIS A 243 -11.05 -4.94 -8.37
N CYS A 244 -11.67 -5.13 -9.53
CA CYS A 244 -11.08 -5.96 -10.57
C CYS A 244 -9.71 -5.41 -10.99
N ALA A 245 -9.64 -4.13 -11.35
CA ALA A 245 -8.42 -3.51 -11.86
C ALA A 245 -7.30 -3.46 -10.81
N THR A 246 -7.62 -2.98 -9.60
CA THR A 246 -6.61 -2.81 -8.54
C THR A 246 -6.12 -4.17 -8.03
N ARG A 247 -7.02 -5.14 -7.83
CA ARG A 247 -6.61 -6.49 -7.42
C ARG A 247 -5.82 -7.18 -8.53
N GLY A 248 -6.25 -7.07 -9.78
CA GLY A 248 -5.53 -7.63 -10.91
C GLY A 248 -4.12 -7.06 -11.06
N LEU A 249 -3.94 -5.74 -10.83
CA LEU A 249 -2.62 -5.12 -10.79
C LEU A 249 -1.74 -5.69 -9.66
N PHE A 250 -2.29 -5.80 -8.45
CA PHE A 250 -1.54 -6.29 -7.30
C PHE A 250 -1.22 -7.78 -7.39
N ASP A 251 -2.14 -8.60 -7.91
CA ASP A 251 -1.91 -10.02 -8.18
C ASP A 251 -0.85 -10.19 -9.27
N HIS A 252 -0.86 -9.34 -10.30
CA HIS A 252 0.20 -9.30 -11.28
C HIS A 252 1.55 -8.95 -10.64
N TRP A 253 1.64 -7.92 -9.79
CA TRP A 253 2.88 -7.60 -9.08
C TRP A 253 3.35 -8.73 -8.18
N ARG A 254 2.45 -9.43 -7.48
CA ARG A 254 2.80 -10.61 -6.67
C ARG A 254 3.39 -11.73 -7.51
N ALA A 255 2.84 -11.97 -8.71
CA ALA A 255 3.39 -12.94 -9.64
C ALA A 255 4.77 -12.49 -10.15
N THR A 256 4.90 -11.23 -10.55
CA THR A 256 6.14 -10.62 -11.06
C THR A 256 7.26 -10.65 -10.02
N PHE A 257 6.96 -10.39 -8.74
CA PHE A 257 7.92 -10.42 -7.65
C PHE A 257 7.89 -11.75 -6.86
N ALA A 258 7.36 -12.83 -7.44
CA ALA A 258 7.15 -14.08 -6.72
C ALA A 258 8.46 -14.69 -6.22
N ASP A 259 9.52 -14.69 -7.04
CA ASP A 259 10.83 -15.22 -6.65
C ASP A 259 11.47 -14.38 -5.53
N SER A 260 11.22 -13.07 -5.54
CA SER A 260 11.72 -12.12 -4.55
C SER A 260 10.96 -12.18 -3.22
N THR A 261 9.66 -12.47 -3.25
CA THR A 261 8.77 -12.38 -2.06
C THR A 261 8.17 -13.70 -1.62
N ALA A 262 8.40 -14.79 -2.36
CA ALA A 262 7.65 -16.05 -2.28
C ALA A 262 6.15 -15.87 -2.59
N GLY A 263 5.83 -15.02 -3.58
CA GLY A 263 4.46 -14.74 -4.04
C GLY A 263 3.60 -13.93 -3.06
N ASP A 264 4.22 -13.37 -2.02
CA ASP A 264 3.53 -12.84 -0.85
C ASP A 264 4.01 -11.40 -0.56
N LEU A 265 4.09 -10.61 -1.64
CA LEU A 265 4.50 -9.21 -1.68
C LEU A 265 3.53 -8.35 -0.85
N PRO A 266 4.02 -7.71 0.22
CA PRO A 266 3.24 -6.73 0.97
C PRO A 266 3.09 -5.43 0.17
N ILE A 267 1.89 -4.87 0.21
CA ILE A 267 1.55 -3.63 -0.50
C ILE A 267 0.94 -2.65 0.49
N GLY A 268 1.59 -1.48 0.59
CA GLY A 268 1.18 -0.35 1.40
C GLY A 268 0.31 0.58 0.59
N LEU A 269 -1.00 0.58 0.85
CA LEU A 269 -1.97 1.38 0.10
C LEU A 269 -2.31 2.67 0.85
N VAL A 270 -2.06 3.80 0.22
CA VAL A 270 -2.48 5.11 0.73
C VAL A 270 -3.88 5.41 0.24
N GLN A 271 -4.76 5.75 1.18
CA GLN A 271 -6.10 6.19 0.85
C GLN A 271 -6.08 7.60 0.28
N LEU A 272 -6.97 7.93 -0.66
CA LEU A 272 -7.13 9.33 -1.08
C LEU A 272 -7.58 10.22 0.08
N GLY A 273 -7.14 11.47 0.04
CA GLY A 273 -7.47 12.49 1.04
C GLY A 273 -8.93 12.95 0.99
N PRO A 274 -9.33 13.88 1.87
CA PRO A 274 -10.60 14.57 1.75
C PRO A 274 -10.57 15.65 0.66
N ASP A 275 -11.75 16.04 0.16
CA ASP A 275 -11.88 17.22 -0.68
C ASP A 275 -12.19 18.45 0.20
N SER A 276 -11.18 19.28 0.41
CA SER A 276 -11.29 20.50 1.22
C SER A 276 -12.25 21.56 0.65
N SER A 277 -12.76 21.40 -0.58
CA SER A 277 -13.77 22.26 -1.18
C SER A 277 -15.21 21.89 -0.80
N VAL A 278 -15.42 20.71 -0.20
CA VAL A 278 -16.71 20.18 0.22
C VAL A 278 -16.87 20.34 1.73
N ALA A 279 -18.08 20.71 2.19
CA ALA A 279 -18.34 20.86 3.62
C ALA A 279 -18.26 19.52 4.35
N VAL A 280 -18.01 19.58 5.67
CA VAL A 280 -18.00 18.39 6.53
C VAL A 280 -19.35 17.68 6.44
N ALA A 281 -19.33 16.35 6.34
CA ALA A 281 -20.49 15.48 6.20
C ALA A 281 -21.30 15.67 4.89
N GLU A 282 -20.70 16.26 3.85
CA GLU A 282 -21.28 16.32 2.51
C GLU A 282 -20.58 15.39 1.52
N GLY A 283 -21.32 14.98 0.49
CA GLY A 283 -20.84 14.11 -0.59
C GLY A 283 -20.54 12.67 -0.16
N THR A 284 -20.03 11.88 -1.10
CA THR A 284 -19.46 10.55 -0.87
C THR A 284 -18.16 10.41 -1.67
N ALA A 285 -17.20 9.67 -1.15
CA ALA A 285 -15.95 9.38 -1.83
C ALA A 285 -15.76 7.87 -1.98
N PRO A 286 -16.45 7.24 -2.96
CA PRO A 286 -16.51 5.78 -3.08
C PRO A 286 -15.13 5.13 -3.25
N VAL A 287 -14.23 5.73 -4.05
CA VAL A 287 -12.88 5.20 -4.29
C VAL A 287 -12.09 5.00 -2.99
N ARG A 288 -12.19 5.90 -2.02
CA ARG A 288 -11.53 5.77 -0.71
C ARG A 288 -12.01 4.57 0.08
N ILE A 289 -13.31 4.29 0.01
CA ILE A 289 -13.91 3.13 0.65
C ILE A 289 -13.37 1.88 -0.07
N PHE A 290 -13.39 1.87 -1.40
CA PHE A 290 -12.93 0.73 -2.19
C PHE A 290 -11.45 0.40 -1.96
N GLN A 291 -10.59 1.43 -1.78
CA GLN A 291 -9.19 1.27 -1.41
C GLN A 291 -9.07 0.53 -0.07
N MET A 292 -9.84 0.92 0.95
CA MET A 292 -9.74 0.30 2.27
C MET A 292 -10.40 -1.08 2.34
N GLU A 293 -11.38 -1.37 1.48
CA GLU A 293 -12.00 -2.70 1.37
C GLU A 293 -10.99 -3.80 0.99
N LEU A 294 -9.86 -3.44 0.35
CA LEU A 294 -8.78 -4.41 0.07
C LEU A 294 -8.10 -4.92 1.36
N ALA A 295 -8.04 -4.12 2.42
CA ALA A 295 -7.44 -4.48 3.70
C ALA A 295 -8.47 -4.81 4.80
N ASP A 296 -9.63 -4.15 4.76
CA ASP A 296 -10.75 -4.33 5.68
C ASP A 296 -12.07 -4.40 4.88
N PRO A 297 -12.43 -5.59 4.36
CA PRO A 297 -13.49 -5.75 3.37
C PRO A 297 -14.90 -5.41 3.89
N GLY A 298 -15.09 -5.31 5.22
CA GLY A 298 -16.39 -5.05 5.82
C GLY A 298 -17.50 -5.98 5.29
N LEU A 299 -18.45 -5.41 4.55
CA LEU A 299 -19.58 -6.11 3.94
C LEU A 299 -19.25 -6.91 2.67
N TYR A 300 -18.05 -6.74 2.11
CA TYR A 300 -17.62 -7.28 0.81
C TYR A 300 -16.39 -8.20 0.96
N PRO A 301 -16.49 -9.33 1.68
CA PRO A 301 -15.35 -10.20 1.98
C PRO A 301 -14.57 -10.66 0.75
N GLU A 302 -15.20 -10.71 -0.42
CA GLU A 302 -14.59 -11.06 -1.70
C GLU A 302 -13.58 -10.03 -2.24
N THR A 303 -13.56 -8.82 -1.67
CA THR A 303 -12.64 -7.72 -2.04
C THR A 303 -11.31 -7.79 -1.31
N ALA A 304 -11.24 -8.54 -0.20
CA ALA A 304 -10.07 -8.65 0.63
C ALA A 304 -8.85 -9.18 -0.12
N MET A 305 -7.69 -8.64 0.21
CA MET A 305 -6.40 -9.15 -0.21
C MET A 305 -5.51 -9.33 1.02
N ASP A 306 -4.80 -10.46 1.08
CA ASP A 306 -3.80 -10.68 2.12
C ASP A 306 -2.69 -9.62 2.04
N LYS A 307 -1.99 -9.35 3.14
CA LYS A 307 -0.82 -8.45 3.20
C LYS A 307 -0.96 -7.06 2.58
N ILE A 308 -2.17 -6.52 2.60
CA ILE A 308 -2.37 -5.09 2.42
C ILE A 308 -2.22 -4.41 3.77
N PHE A 309 -1.34 -3.41 3.84
CA PHE A 309 -1.25 -2.47 4.96
C PHE A 309 -1.61 -1.09 4.44
N THR A 310 -2.16 -0.20 5.26
CA THR A 310 -2.74 1.04 4.72
C THR A 310 -2.43 2.27 5.54
N ALA A 311 -2.55 3.42 4.88
CA ALA A 311 -2.66 4.71 5.52
C ALA A 311 -3.99 5.36 5.12
N ALA A 312 -4.92 5.45 6.07
CA ALA A 312 -6.07 6.34 5.92
C ALA A 312 -5.58 7.79 5.93
N THR A 313 -6.21 8.68 5.16
CA THR A 313 -5.75 10.09 5.03
C THR A 313 -6.89 11.11 5.07
N PHE A 314 -8.15 10.66 5.18
CA PHE A 314 -9.35 11.49 5.13
C PHE A 314 -9.43 12.58 6.22
N ASP A 315 -8.57 12.53 7.25
CA ASP A 315 -8.49 13.47 8.37
C ASP A 315 -7.19 14.28 8.39
N LEU A 316 -6.37 14.26 7.33
CA LEU A 316 -5.03 14.86 7.34
C LEU A 316 -4.96 16.28 6.74
N VAL A 317 -5.82 16.64 5.79
CA VAL A 317 -5.74 17.96 5.14
C VAL A 317 -7.13 18.57 5.03
N ASP A 318 -7.33 19.76 5.56
CA ASP A 318 -8.57 20.52 5.40
C ASP A 318 -8.34 22.04 5.41
N ASN A 319 -9.39 22.80 5.08
CA ASN A 319 -9.50 24.24 5.32
C ASN A 319 -8.27 25.06 4.85
N ILE A 320 -7.80 24.81 3.62
CA ILE A 320 -6.63 25.47 3.04
C ILE A 320 -6.97 26.94 2.73
N THR A 321 -6.29 27.85 3.41
CA THR A 321 -6.58 29.30 3.33
C THR A 321 -5.62 30.08 2.43
N SER A 322 -4.48 29.49 2.06
CA SER A 322 -3.47 30.09 1.19
C SER A 322 -2.54 29.02 0.62
N SER A 323 -1.71 29.38 -0.38
CA SER A 323 -0.66 28.48 -0.89
C SER A 323 0.35 28.09 0.19
N LYS A 324 0.73 29.01 1.08
CA LYS A 324 1.62 28.70 2.20
C LYS A 324 0.99 27.69 3.17
N ASP A 325 -0.29 27.87 3.49
CA ASP A 325 -1.04 26.94 4.34
C ASP A 325 -1.14 25.55 3.71
N LEU A 326 -1.33 25.47 2.38
CA LEU A 326 -1.29 24.22 1.64
C LEU A 326 0.05 23.50 1.82
N PHE A 327 1.18 24.17 1.59
CA PHE A 327 2.50 23.55 1.73
C PHE A 327 2.76 23.04 3.16
N THR A 328 2.44 23.85 4.18
CA THR A 328 2.62 23.43 5.58
C THR A 328 1.74 22.21 5.92
N LYS A 329 0.48 22.19 5.47
CA LYS A 329 -0.44 21.06 5.72
C LYS A 329 -0.04 19.81 4.93
N MET A 330 0.38 19.96 3.68
CA MET A 330 0.89 18.85 2.87
C MET A 330 2.15 18.26 3.47
N PHE A 331 3.06 19.08 4.01
CA PHE A 331 4.23 18.60 4.74
C PHE A 331 3.83 17.70 5.91
N GLN A 332 2.97 18.20 6.80
CA GLN A 332 2.51 17.44 7.97
C GLN A 332 1.82 16.15 7.53
N ALA A 333 0.94 16.25 6.54
CA ALA A 333 0.25 15.11 5.96
C ALA A 333 1.22 14.07 5.42
N LYS A 334 2.29 14.43 4.69
CA LYS A 334 3.23 13.44 4.13
C LYS A 334 4.00 12.68 5.20
N ARG A 335 4.38 13.36 6.29
CA ARG A 335 4.98 12.70 7.46
C ARG A 335 3.98 11.79 8.17
N ASP A 336 2.73 12.23 8.32
CA ASP A 336 1.67 11.43 8.93
C ASP A 336 1.31 10.21 8.08
N VAL A 337 1.22 10.34 6.75
CA VAL A 337 1.00 9.21 5.82
C VAL A 337 2.10 8.18 5.99
N ALA A 338 3.38 8.60 5.94
CA ALA A 338 4.51 7.71 6.17
C ALA A 338 4.45 7.02 7.55
N HIS A 339 4.03 7.74 8.60
CA HIS A 339 3.84 7.17 9.94
C HIS A 339 2.72 6.13 9.99
N ARG A 340 1.60 6.39 9.32
CA ARG A 340 0.46 5.46 9.24
C ARG A 340 0.84 4.20 8.46
N LEU A 341 1.51 4.35 7.32
CA LEU A 341 2.06 3.23 6.54
C LEU A 341 3.05 2.41 7.37
N PHE A 342 4.01 3.06 8.03
CA PHE A 342 5.00 2.40 8.88
C PHE A 342 4.33 1.64 10.02
N THR A 343 3.35 2.25 10.69
CA THR A 343 2.64 1.63 11.81
C THR A 343 1.86 0.39 11.38
N SER A 344 1.15 0.47 10.25
CA SER A 344 0.45 -0.69 9.67
C SER A 344 1.43 -1.76 9.16
N ALA A 345 2.59 -1.38 8.60
CA ALA A 345 3.62 -2.30 8.14
C ALA A 345 4.27 -3.11 9.29
N LYS A 346 4.39 -2.56 10.50
CA LYS A 346 4.90 -3.30 11.67
C LYS A 346 4.08 -4.55 11.97
N GLU A 347 2.76 -4.45 11.80
CA GLU A 347 1.82 -5.57 11.96
C GLU A 347 1.92 -6.53 10.78
N VAL A 348 1.72 -6.02 9.56
CA VAL A 348 1.50 -6.86 8.38
C VAL A 348 2.79 -7.47 7.83
N VAL A 349 3.90 -6.72 7.86
CA VAL A 349 5.16 -7.11 7.22
C VAL A 349 6.15 -7.70 8.22
N PHE A 350 6.19 -7.15 9.43
CA PHE A 350 7.16 -7.54 10.44
C PHE A 350 6.57 -8.37 11.59
N SER A 351 5.26 -8.66 11.53
CA SER A 351 4.52 -9.56 12.45
C SER A 351 4.67 -9.23 13.94
N ASN A 352 4.87 -7.95 14.29
CA ASN A 352 5.43 -7.62 15.60
C ASN A 352 4.52 -6.85 16.58
N GLU A 353 3.24 -6.60 16.30
CA GLU A 353 2.41 -5.75 17.20
C GLU A 353 0.91 -6.13 17.22
N ASN A 354 0.16 -5.52 18.16
CA ASN A 354 -1.30 -5.58 18.24
C ASN A 354 -1.93 -4.94 16.99
N SER A 355 -3.10 -5.45 16.59
CA SER A 355 -3.75 -4.97 15.37
C SER A 355 -4.07 -3.48 15.41
N THR A 356 -3.64 -2.76 14.37
CA THR A 356 -3.79 -1.32 14.18
C THR A 356 -5.14 -0.93 13.59
N ASN A 357 -5.87 -1.90 13.04
CA ASN A 357 -7.22 -1.70 12.53
C ASN A 357 -8.27 -2.38 13.43
N LEU A 358 -8.92 -1.58 14.27
CA LEU A 358 -9.96 -2.07 15.17
C LEU A 358 -11.16 -2.60 14.38
N ARG A 359 -11.63 -3.81 14.69
CA ARG A 359 -12.96 -4.27 14.27
C ARG A 359 -14.05 -3.50 15.01
N MET A 360 -15.13 -3.18 14.30
CA MET A 360 -16.31 -2.46 14.80
C MET A 360 -17.55 -3.33 14.58
N GLU A 361 -18.37 -3.50 15.61
CA GLU A 361 -19.61 -4.27 15.55
C GLU A 361 -20.76 -3.53 16.25
N ILE A 362 -22.01 -3.82 15.85
CA ILE A 362 -23.19 -3.29 16.53
C ILE A 362 -23.52 -4.21 17.71
N SER A 363 -23.17 -3.78 18.92
CA SER A 363 -23.50 -4.50 20.16
C SER A 363 -24.97 -4.34 20.56
N LYS A 364 -25.59 -3.20 20.20
CA LYS A 364 -27.00 -2.92 20.48
C LYS A 364 -27.54 -1.92 19.46
N ALA A 365 -28.75 -2.15 18.97
CA ALA A 365 -29.53 -1.17 18.23
C ALA A 365 -30.99 -1.25 18.66
N ASP A 366 -31.51 -0.16 19.22
CA ASP A 366 -32.93 -0.02 19.59
C ASP A 366 -33.47 1.37 19.22
N LYS A 367 -34.72 1.65 19.60
CA LYS A 367 -35.37 2.94 19.31
C LYS A 367 -34.78 4.13 20.06
N ALA A 368 -33.91 3.90 21.04
CA ALA A 368 -33.32 4.93 21.88
C ALA A 368 -31.86 5.24 21.50
N GLN A 369 -31.08 4.23 21.08
CA GLN A 369 -29.67 4.42 20.69
C GLN A 369 -29.10 3.25 19.90
N ILE A 370 -27.99 3.51 19.20
CA ILE A 370 -27.07 2.49 18.68
C ILE A 370 -25.81 2.49 19.55
N ILE A 371 -25.33 1.30 19.91
CA ILE A 371 -24.04 1.10 20.59
C ILE A 371 -23.13 0.30 19.67
N LEU A 372 -22.05 0.93 19.23
CA LEU A 372 -20.95 0.31 18.51
C LEU A 372 -19.89 -0.15 19.51
N GLU A 373 -19.40 -1.37 19.36
CA GLU A 373 -18.35 -1.97 20.18
C GLU A 373 -17.12 -2.30 19.31
N PHE A 374 -15.93 -1.97 19.83
CA PHE A 374 -14.66 -2.11 19.15
C PHE A 374 -13.83 -3.24 19.75
N SER A 375 -13.04 -3.92 18.91
CA SER A 375 -12.14 -5.00 19.35
C SER A 375 -11.03 -4.56 20.31
N GLY A 376 -10.73 -3.26 20.36
CA GLY A 376 -9.72 -2.65 21.22
C GLY A 376 -10.18 -1.29 21.75
N ASP A 377 -9.35 -0.68 22.59
CA ASP A 377 -9.64 0.60 23.21
C ASP A 377 -9.57 1.73 22.17
N ILE A 378 -10.54 2.64 22.24
CA ILE A 378 -10.64 3.79 21.35
C ILE A 378 -10.37 5.09 22.10
N LYS A 379 -9.94 6.09 21.34
CA LYS A 379 -9.97 7.49 21.76
C LYS A 379 -11.05 8.21 20.97
N LEU A 380 -12.08 8.68 21.68
CA LEU A 380 -13.10 9.55 21.10
C LEU A 380 -12.55 10.99 21.04
N ASN A 381 -12.41 11.55 19.83
CA ASN A 381 -11.77 12.87 19.65
C ASN A 381 -12.73 13.95 19.12
N GLY A 382 -13.60 13.59 18.18
CA GLY A 382 -14.65 14.47 17.64
C GLY A 382 -16.04 13.85 17.71
N SER A 383 -17.02 14.56 17.13
CA SER A 383 -18.42 14.12 17.01
C SER A 383 -18.82 13.72 15.59
N HIS A 384 -17.94 13.89 14.61
CA HIS A 384 -18.21 13.68 13.18
C HIS A 384 -17.63 12.36 12.69
N GLY A 385 -18.21 11.84 11.60
CA GLY A 385 -17.69 10.69 10.87
C GLY A 385 -18.66 9.52 10.77
N PHE A 386 -19.77 9.51 11.50
CA PHE A 386 -20.81 8.50 11.35
C PHE A 386 -22.00 8.99 10.53
N ALA A 387 -22.65 8.10 9.79
CA ALA A 387 -23.85 8.40 9.02
C ALA A 387 -24.73 7.17 8.80
N TYR A 388 -26.01 7.41 8.51
CA TYR A 388 -27.01 6.40 8.20
C TYR A 388 -27.48 6.49 6.75
N ALA A 389 -27.82 5.35 6.15
CA ALA A 389 -28.45 5.30 4.83
C ALA A 389 -29.41 4.12 4.68
N THR A 390 -30.28 4.19 3.67
CA THR A 390 -31.28 3.16 3.30
C THR A 390 -30.68 1.97 2.56
N SER A 391 -29.53 2.18 1.91
CA SER A 391 -28.66 1.17 1.34
C SER A 391 -27.24 1.72 1.29
N LEU A 392 -26.27 0.86 1.05
CA LEU A 392 -24.88 1.27 0.86
C LEU A 392 -24.69 2.08 -0.43
N ASP A 393 -25.44 1.75 -1.47
CA ASP A 393 -25.26 2.27 -2.82
C ASP A 393 -26.12 3.50 -3.10
N ASP A 394 -27.02 3.87 -2.17
CA ASP A 394 -28.01 4.92 -2.39
C ASP A 394 -27.39 6.34 -2.43
N GLY A 395 -26.12 6.49 -2.02
CA GLY A 395 -25.38 7.76 -2.00
C GLY A 395 -25.94 8.84 -1.06
N ASN A 396 -27.16 8.67 -0.56
CA ASN A 396 -27.87 9.59 0.31
C ASN A 396 -27.66 9.22 1.77
N TRP A 397 -26.61 9.77 2.36
CA TRP A 397 -26.21 9.53 3.72
C TRP A 397 -26.60 10.69 4.62
N THR A 398 -27.20 10.37 5.76
CA THR A 398 -27.58 11.35 6.79
C THR A 398 -26.63 11.21 7.97
N GLU A 399 -26.00 12.32 8.37
CA GLU A 399 -25.08 12.32 9.51
C GLU A 399 -25.72 11.75 10.78
N ALA A 400 -24.96 10.91 11.49
CA ALA A 400 -25.34 10.30 12.75
C ALA A 400 -24.69 11.06 13.91
N VAL A 401 -25.49 11.41 14.91
CA VAL A 401 -25.02 12.16 16.07
C VAL A 401 -24.35 11.24 17.07
N VAL A 402 -23.07 11.50 17.38
CA VAL A 402 -22.33 10.85 18.47
C VAL A 402 -22.77 11.45 19.80
N VAL A 403 -23.44 10.67 20.65
CA VAL A 403 -23.93 11.12 21.98
C VAL A 403 -22.93 10.86 23.11
N GLY A 404 -21.93 10.03 22.86
CA GLY A 404 -20.85 9.74 23.81
C GLY A 404 -20.11 8.45 23.49
N GLY A 405 -19.13 8.12 24.32
CA GLY A 405 -18.35 6.89 24.18
C GLY A 405 -17.27 6.82 25.26
N GLU A 406 -16.92 5.60 25.66
CA GLU A 406 -15.84 5.33 26.62
C GLU A 406 -15.30 3.91 26.40
N GLY A 407 -13.99 3.74 26.63
CA GLY A 407 -13.31 2.46 26.51
C GLY A 407 -13.35 1.94 25.08
N ARG A 408 -14.24 0.98 24.80
CA ARG A 408 -14.40 0.33 23.49
C ARG A 408 -15.74 0.60 22.84
N ARG A 409 -16.45 1.65 23.26
CA ARG A 409 -17.83 1.87 22.82
C ARG A 409 -18.06 3.29 22.34
N VAL A 410 -18.84 3.40 21.27
CA VAL A 410 -19.43 4.65 20.78
C VAL A 410 -20.94 4.51 20.81
N LEU A 411 -21.60 5.54 21.29
CA LEU A 411 -23.06 5.66 21.34
C LEU A 411 -23.50 6.67 20.29
N LEU A 412 -24.45 6.27 19.45
CA LEU A 412 -25.08 7.12 18.45
C LEU A 412 -26.57 7.31 18.76
N GLU A 413 -27.12 8.45 18.36
CA GLU A 413 -28.57 8.66 18.29
C GLU A 413 -29.26 7.58 17.43
N PRO A 414 -30.53 7.25 17.69
CA PRO A 414 -31.22 6.22 16.94
C PRO A 414 -31.35 6.63 15.46
N PRO A 415 -31.30 5.65 14.54
CA PRO A 415 -31.28 5.95 13.13
C PRO A 415 -32.69 6.35 12.64
N PRO A 416 -32.79 7.07 11.50
CA PRO A 416 -34.07 7.26 10.79
C PRO A 416 -34.75 5.91 10.51
N ILE A 417 -36.10 5.89 10.45
CA ILE A 417 -36.88 4.64 10.31
C ILE A 417 -36.49 3.84 9.06
N GLU A 418 -36.15 4.52 7.97
CA GLU A 418 -35.76 3.88 6.71
C GLU A 418 -34.31 3.37 6.68
N ALA A 419 -33.47 3.78 7.63
CA ALA A 419 -32.05 3.43 7.62
C ALA A 419 -31.84 1.93 7.79
N LYS A 420 -30.97 1.36 6.95
CA LYS A 420 -30.58 -0.05 6.97
C LYS A 420 -29.10 -0.25 7.24
N VAL A 421 -28.29 0.80 7.15
CA VAL A 421 -26.84 0.73 7.36
C VAL A 421 -26.36 1.91 8.19
N VAL A 422 -25.27 1.69 8.92
CA VAL A 422 -24.46 2.75 9.55
C VAL A 422 -23.05 2.70 8.96
N GLY A 423 -22.57 3.83 8.50
CA GLY A 423 -21.23 4.00 7.93
C GLY A 423 -20.35 4.85 8.82
N TYR A 424 -19.05 4.59 8.77
CA TYR A 424 -18.01 5.45 9.33
C TYR A 424 -17.10 5.96 8.20
N ALA A 425 -16.74 7.25 8.26
CA ALA A 425 -15.83 7.95 7.35
C ALA A 425 -16.18 7.83 5.85
N ILE A 426 -17.48 7.82 5.54
CA ILE A 426 -18.02 7.62 4.18
C ILE A 426 -18.14 8.89 3.33
N HIS A 427 -18.30 10.06 3.97
CA HIS A 427 -18.50 11.34 3.32
C HIS A 427 -17.19 11.87 2.77
N THR A 428 -17.22 12.65 1.68
CA THR A 428 -16.02 13.22 1.04
C THR A 428 -15.13 13.93 2.05
N THR A 429 -15.72 14.68 2.97
CA THR A 429 -15.03 15.25 4.13
C THR A 429 -15.72 14.74 5.40
N PRO A 430 -15.28 13.62 6.00
CA PRO A 430 -15.99 13.00 7.11
C PRO A 430 -15.78 13.73 8.44
N CYS A 431 -14.70 14.49 8.56
CA CYS A 431 -14.35 15.28 9.73
C CYS A 431 -13.29 16.34 9.34
N LEU A 432 -13.01 17.26 10.27
CA LEU A 432 -11.89 18.19 10.17
C LEU A 432 -10.57 17.50 10.54
N HIS A 433 -9.45 18.19 10.30
CA HIS A 433 -8.09 17.71 10.54
C HIS A 433 -7.93 17.15 11.95
N LEU A 434 -7.59 15.85 12.02
CA LEU A 434 -7.43 15.06 13.24
C LEU A 434 -8.64 15.12 14.20
N GLN A 435 -9.85 15.37 13.70
CA GLN A 435 -11.08 15.55 14.51
C GLN A 435 -12.19 14.55 14.16
N CYS A 436 -11.82 13.39 13.62
CA CYS A 436 -12.79 12.31 13.45
C CYS A 436 -13.24 11.74 14.80
N ALA A 437 -14.39 11.07 14.82
CA ALA A 437 -14.92 10.55 16.07
C ALA A 437 -14.02 9.48 16.69
N VAL A 438 -13.46 8.56 15.90
CA VAL A 438 -12.80 7.35 16.43
C VAL A 438 -11.35 7.23 15.98
N TYR A 439 -10.46 7.17 16.98
CA TYR A 439 -9.05 6.82 16.83
C TYR A 439 -8.71 5.59 17.68
N ASP A 440 -7.70 4.83 17.28
CA ASP A 440 -7.13 3.73 18.07
C ASP A 440 -6.19 4.25 19.17
N SER A 441 -5.60 3.34 19.95
CA SER A 441 -4.63 3.68 21.00
C SER A 441 -3.31 4.27 20.48
N ASN A 442 -3.00 4.09 19.19
CA ASN A 442 -1.83 4.66 18.53
C ASN A 442 -2.12 6.04 17.91
N GLY A 443 -3.37 6.52 18.01
CA GLY A 443 -3.79 7.79 17.41
C GLY A 443 -4.05 7.70 15.91
N LEU A 444 -4.27 6.50 15.37
CA LEU A 444 -4.67 6.26 13.98
C LEU A 444 -6.19 6.31 13.85
N PRO A 445 -6.76 6.97 12.83
CA PRO A 445 -8.20 6.95 12.64
C PRO A 445 -8.65 5.56 12.19
N LEU A 446 -9.85 5.17 12.63
CA LEU A 446 -10.48 3.94 12.16
C LEU A 446 -10.68 3.97 10.62
N TYR A 447 -10.50 2.85 9.93
CA TYR A 447 -10.77 2.81 8.48
C TYR A 447 -12.27 2.94 8.17
N PRO A 448 -12.64 3.57 7.04
CA PRO A 448 -14.03 3.66 6.63
C PRO A 448 -14.63 2.28 6.44
N ARG A 449 -15.87 2.12 6.90
CA ARG A 449 -16.58 0.85 6.83
C ARG A 449 -18.07 1.06 7.01
N VAL A 450 -18.84 0.07 6.62
CA VAL A 450 -20.29 0.09 6.75
C VAL A 450 -20.77 -1.19 7.41
N LEU A 451 -21.73 -1.07 8.34
CA LEU A 451 -22.35 -2.18 9.05
C LEU A 451 -23.86 -2.20 8.77
N PRO A 452 -24.46 -3.39 8.64
CA PRO A 452 -25.90 -3.52 8.47
C PRO A 452 -26.60 -3.31 9.81
N LEU A 453 -27.60 -2.44 9.84
CA LEU A 453 -28.47 -2.27 10.99
C LEU A 453 -29.40 -3.49 11.11
N PRO A 454 -29.59 -4.05 12.31
CA PRO A 454 -30.51 -5.17 12.48
C PRO A 454 -31.93 -4.73 12.12
N SER A 455 -32.61 -5.53 11.28
CA SER A 455 -33.99 -5.27 10.90
C SER A 455 -34.88 -5.17 12.15
N SER A 456 -35.79 -4.19 12.18
CA SER A 456 -36.82 -4.05 13.19
C SER A 456 -37.90 -5.13 13.08
N SER A 457 -37.50 -6.41 13.01
CA SER A 457 -38.42 -7.51 13.20
C SER A 457 -38.72 -7.63 14.70
N PRO A 458 -40.00 -7.73 15.11
CA PRO A 458 -40.33 -7.95 16.50
C PRO A 458 -39.68 -9.26 16.92
N SER A 459 -38.85 -9.21 17.95
CA SER A 459 -38.29 -10.39 18.62
C SER A 459 -39.42 -11.36 18.91
N THR A 460 -39.59 -12.37 18.05
CA THR A 460 -40.49 -13.47 18.33
C THR A 460 -39.73 -14.30 19.32
N THR A 461 -39.94 -13.97 20.59
CA THR A 461 -39.46 -14.78 21.70
C THR A 461 -40.25 -16.09 21.62
N VAL A 462 -39.75 -17.06 20.86
CA VAL A 462 -40.22 -18.43 21.01
C VAL A 462 -39.65 -18.88 22.34
N ALA A 463 -40.50 -18.81 23.37
CA ALA A 463 -40.23 -19.46 24.63
C ALA A 463 -40.07 -20.96 24.37
N LEU A 464 -38.82 -21.41 24.22
CA LEU A 464 -38.48 -22.82 24.31
C LEU A 464 -38.67 -23.22 25.78
N GLY A 465 -39.87 -23.73 26.05
CA GLY A 465 -40.20 -24.39 27.30
C GLY A 465 -39.15 -25.46 27.61
N SER A 466 -38.64 -25.38 28.83
CA SER A 466 -37.77 -26.33 29.51
C SER A 466 -37.89 -27.78 29.04
N LYS A 467 -36.91 -28.27 28.28
CA LYS A 467 -36.41 -29.65 28.37
C LYS A 467 -34.93 -29.67 28.04
N GLN A 468 -34.12 -30.07 29.03
CA GLN A 468 -32.73 -30.46 28.84
C GLN A 468 -32.63 -31.53 27.76
N PHE A 469 -31.79 -31.30 26.75
CA PHE A 469 -31.18 -32.37 25.97
C PHE A 469 -29.68 -32.08 25.84
N THR A 470 -28.90 -32.93 26.48
CA THR A 470 -27.46 -33.07 26.23
C THR A 470 -27.29 -33.66 24.84
N LEU A 471 -26.73 -32.90 23.90
CA LEU A 471 -26.32 -33.43 22.60
C LEU A 471 -24.80 -33.55 22.56
N LEU A 472 -24.31 -34.78 22.71
CA LEU A 472 -22.95 -35.16 22.32
C LEU A 472 -22.86 -35.12 20.80
N MET A 473 -21.91 -34.36 20.27
CA MET A 473 -21.51 -34.43 18.86
C MET A 473 -21.00 -35.84 18.54
N THR A 474 -21.50 -36.45 17.47
CA THR A 474 -20.72 -37.43 16.71
C THR A 474 -21.06 -37.31 15.23
N THR A 475 -20.02 -36.99 14.46
CA THR A 475 -19.96 -36.88 13.02
C THR A 475 -20.37 -38.19 12.34
N VAL A 476 -21.24 -38.13 11.32
CA VAL A 476 -21.43 -39.24 10.37
C VAL A 476 -21.36 -38.69 8.95
N TYR A 477 -20.29 -39.08 8.25
CA TYR A 477 -20.11 -38.98 6.80
C TYR A 477 -21.12 -39.89 6.09
N LEU A 478 -21.81 -39.37 5.09
CA LEU A 478 -22.69 -40.15 4.22
C LEU A 478 -21.98 -40.41 2.88
N ILE A 479 -21.50 -41.64 2.73
CA ILE A 479 -21.04 -42.22 1.46
C ILE A 479 -22.26 -42.83 0.78
N ILE A 480 -22.56 -42.42 -0.45
CA ILE A 480 -23.56 -43.06 -1.31
C ILE A 480 -22.82 -44.01 -2.26
N SER A 481 -23.05 -45.31 -2.11
CA SER A 481 -22.70 -46.32 -3.11
C SER A 481 -23.92 -47.16 -3.49
N ASN A 482 -24.14 -47.28 -4.80
CA ASN A 482 -25.13 -48.11 -5.49
C ASN A 482 -25.16 -49.59 -5.05
N SER A 483 -26.35 -50.19 -4.98
CA SER A 483 -26.84 -51.24 -5.91
C SER A 483 -27.83 -52.25 -5.28
N ALA A 484 -28.77 -52.67 -6.14
CA ALA A 484 -29.57 -53.91 -6.16
C ALA A 484 -30.73 -54.12 -5.16
N ASN A 485 -31.97 -53.99 -5.63
CA ASN A 485 -32.71 -55.08 -6.28
C ASN A 485 -33.83 -54.55 -7.18
#